data_AF-A0AA35ZFI4-F1
#
_entry.id   AF-A0AA35ZFI4-F1
#
_cell.length_a   1.000
_cell.length_b   1.000
_cell.length_c   1.000
_cell.angle_alpha   90.00
_cell.angle_beta   90.00
_cell.angle_gamma   90.00
#
_symmetry.space_group_name_H-M   'P 1'
#
loop_
_entity.id
_entity.type
_entity.pdbx_description
1 polymer ?
#
loop_
_entity_poly.entity_id
_entity_poly.type
_entity_poly.pdbx_seq_one_letter_code
_entity_poly.pdbx_strand_id
1 'polypeptide(L)'
;MATTTFLIHLLFIFFFSILHASFATRKLTKSLPDSSDLMKYHNGPLLAGNISVNLIWYRNFNPTQKSIISDFITSLSISSSSTSRKPSVASWWKTTEKYHTKSNNPTTLSLLLAKQTSDTTYSIGKSLTNDQLVKLAANHASENTVNIVLTAEDVIVPGFCSGRCGTHKSSYKVNGHGSKGKKYRFVYIWVGNSVTQCPGQCAWPFHQPIYGPQGAPLVAPNNDVGVDGMVINLASLLAATATNPFGNGYYQGMRVHH
;
A
#
# COMPACT_ATOMS: atom_id res chain seq x y z
N MET A 1 33.15 -18.70 59.48
CA MET A 1 31.68 -18.85 59.61
C MET A 1 30.91 -17.74 58.89
N ALA A 2 31.19 -16.44 59.11
CA ALA A 2 30.45 -15.36 58.43
C ALA A 2 30.58 -15.33 56.89
N THR A 3 31.71 -15.82 56.33
CA THR A 3 31.95 -15.86 54.89
C THR A 3 31.08 -16.88 54.15
N THR A 4 30.83 -18.05 54.74
CA THR A 4 30.03 -19.12 54.13
C THR A 4 28.54 -18.78 54.09
N THR A 5 28.00 -18.12 55.14
CA THR A 5 26.60 -17.67 55.15
C THR A 5 26.34 -16.57 54.12
N PHE A 6 27.29 -15.64 53.94
CA PHE A 6 27.19 -14.58 52.92
C PHE A 6 27.15 -15.16 51.50
N LEU A 7 28.00 -16.17 51.21
CA LEU A 7 28.05 -16.84 49.91
C LEU A 7 26.75 -17.62 49.60
N ILE A 8 26.14 -18.26 50.61
CA ILE A 8 24.84 -18.93 50.50
C ILE A 8 23.73 -17.92 50.18
N HIS A 9 23.69 -16.76 50.84
CA HIS A 9 22.71 -15.70 50.51
C HIS A 9 22.90 -15.15 49.10
N LEU A 10 24.14 -14.94 48.65
CA LEU A 10 24.41 -14.48 47.28
C LEU A 10 23.88 -15.46 46.22
N LEU A 11 24.10 -16.76 46.43
CA LEU A 11 23.58 -17.83 45.58
C LEU A 11 22.04 -17.88 45.60
N PHE A 12 21.41 -17.70 46.77
CA PHE A 12 19.94 -17.66 46.90
C PHE A 12 19.32 -16.49 46.12
N ILE A 13 19.92 -15.30 46.20
CA ILE A 13 19.48 -14.11 45.45
C ILE A 13 19.64 -14.34 43.94
N PHE A 14 20.76 -14.93 43.52
CA PHE A 14 20.99 -15.24 42.10
C PHE A 14 19.98 -16.28 41.57
N PHE A 15 19.66 -17.33 42.35
CA PHE A 15 18.67 -18.33 41.99
C PHE A 15 17.24 -17.75 41.90
N PHE A 16 16.85 -16.90 42.85
CA PHE A 16 15.60 -16.14 42.77
C PHE A 16 15.54 -15.17 41.58
N SER A 17 16.69 -14.60 41.18
CA SER A 17 16.76 -13.71 40.01
C SER A 17 16.54 -14.49 38.70
N ILE A 18 17.11 -15.69 38.59
CA ILE A 18 16.89 -16.58 37.44
C ILE A 18 15.43 -17.05 37.38
N LEU A 19 14.81 -17.36 38.53
CA LEU A 19 13.39 -17.73 38.60
C LEU A 19 12.44 -16.58 38.25
N HIS A 20 12.90 -15.33 38.27
CA HIS A 20 12.16 -14.17 37.76
C HIS A 20 12.33 -13.94 36.25
N ALA A 21 13.00 -14.84 35.53
CA ALA A 21 12.88 -14.98 34.08
C ALA A 21 11.45 -15.43 33.71
N SER A 22 10.51 -14.51 33.87
CA SER A 22 9.09 -14.73 33.73
C SER A 22 8.79 -15.20 32.31
N PHE A 23 8.28 -16.43 32.18
CA PHE A 23 7.73 -16.94 30.93
C PHE A 23 6.41 -16.20 30.61
N ALA A 24 6.55 -14.94 30.22
CA ALA A 24 5.52 -14.12 29.60
C ALA A 24 5.28 -14.60 28.15
N THR A 25 5.04 -15.91 28.00
CA THR A 25 4.62 -16.58 26.77
C THR A 25 3.22 -16.08 26.43
N ARG A 26 3.15 -14.87 25.88
CA ARG A 26 1.93 -14.16 25.54
C ARG A 26 1.27 -14.85 24.35
N LYS A 27 0.62 -15.98 24.62
CA LYS A 27 -0.26 -16.69 23.69
C LYS A 27 -1.35 -15.73 23.22
N LEU A 28 -1.09 -15.02 22.12
CA LEU A 28 -2.08 -14.21 21.42
C LEU A 28 -3.03 -15.09 20.58
N THR A 29 -3.36 -16.27 21.11
CA THR A 29 -4.42 -17.17 20.63
C THR A 29 -5.74 -16.88 21.33
N LYS A 30 -5.98 -15.60 21.67
CA LYS A 30 -7.34 -15.08 21.70
C LYS A 30 -7.71 -14.76 20.25
N SER A 31 -8.41 -15.67 19.60
CA SER A 31 -9.25 -15.26 18.47
C SER A 31 -10.14 -14.14 19.00
N LEU A 32 -9.99 -12.95 18.42
CA LEU A 32 -10.98 -11.90 18.66
C LEU A 32 -12.33 -12.45 18.19
N PRO A 33 -13.46 -12.10 18.84
CA PRO A 33 -14.76 -12.28 18.23
C PRO A 33 -14.74 -11.66 16.83
N ASP A 34 -15.45 -12.24 15.87
CA ASP A 34 -15.57 -11.66 14.51
C ASP A 34 -16.53 -10.45 14.51
N SER A 35 -16.25 -9.49 15.38
CA SER A 35 -16.51 -8.08 15.14
C SER A 35 -15.35 -7.52 14.30
N SER A 36 -15.13 -8.10 13.12
CA SER A 36 -14.63 -7.28 12.02
C SER A 36 -15.65 -6.15 11.83
N ASP A 37 -15.29 -4.91 12.16
CA ASP A 37 -16.16 -3.77 11.87
C ASP A 37 -16.20 -3.63 10.35
N LEU A 38 -17.18 -4.31 9.73
CA LEU A 38 -17.28 -4.45 8.29
C LEU A 38 -17.28 -3.05 7.66
N MET A 39 -16.36 -2.81 6.71
CA MET A 39 -16.25 -1.52 6.02
C MET A 39 -17.63 -1.12 5.49
N LYS A 40 -18.21 -0.07 6.07
CA LYS A 40 -19.56 0.38 5.76
C LYS A 40 -19.49 1.32 4.55
N TYR A 41 -20.49 1.28 3.69
CA TYR A 41 -20.64 2.23 2.59
C TYR A 41 -21.37 3.48 3.10
N HIS A 42 -20.74 4.65 2.98
CA HIS A 42 -21.28 5.91 3.52
C HIS A 42 -21.91 6.82 2.44
N ASN A 43 -22.30 6.22 1.31
CA ASN A 43 -22.91 6.88 0.15
C ASN A 43 -22.03 7.94 -0.53
N GLY A 44 -20.71 7.93 -0.30
CA GLY A 44 -19.77 8.75 -1.06
C GLY A 44 -19.34 8.10 -2.38
N PRO A 45 -18.91 8.91 -3.38
CA PRO A 45 -18.53 8.42 -4.70
C PRO A 45 -17.45 7.33 -4.69
N LEU A 46 -17.71 6.26 -5.45
CA LEU A 46 -16.75 5.21 -5.80
C LEU A 46 -16.05 5.55 -7.12
N LEU A 47 -14.95 4.86 -7.44
CA LEU A 47 -14.25 5.04 -8.72
C LEU A 47 -15.00 4.27 -9.82
N ALA A 48 -15.52 4.94 -10.84
CA ALA A 48 -16.44 4.34 -11.81
C ALA A 48 -16.11 4.73 -13.27
N GLY A 49 -16.54 3.87 -14.20
CA GLY A 49 -16.32 4.04 -15.64
C GLY A 49 -14.95 3.57 -16.12
N ASN A 50 -14.53 4.09 -17.27
CA ASN A 50 -13.24 3.79 -17.89
C ASN A 50 -12.18 4.75 -17.33
N ILE A 51 -11.27 4.23 -16.50
CA ILE A 51 -10.24 5.00 -15.81
C ILE A 51 -8.88 4.75 -16.46
N SER A 52 -8.20 5.83 -16.82
CA SER A 52 -6.81 5.79 -17.29
C SER A 52 -5.84 5.79 -16.12
N VAL A 53 -5.04 4.74 -16.02
CA VAL A 53 -4.00 4.55 -15.00
C VAL A 53 -2.66 5.05 -15.55
N ASN A 54 -2.17 6.17 -15.02
CA ASN A 54 -0.86 6.72 -15.38
C ASN A 54 0.20 6.28 -14.37
N LEU A 55 1.39 5.88 -14.85
CA LEU A 55 2.55 5.52 -14.01
C LEU A 55 3.63 6.61 -14.10
N ILE A 56 4.06 7.11 -12.95
CA ILE A 56 5.11 8.14 -12.81
C ILE A 56 6.28 7.49 -12.07
N TRP A 57 7.27 7.03 -12.83
CA TRP A 57 8.50 6.41 -12.32
C TRP A 57 9.47 7.47 -11.82
N TYR A 58 9.54 7.66 -10.50
CA TYR A 58 10.47 8.60 -9.87
C TYR A 58 11.78 7.88 -9.50
N ARG A 59 12.87 8.29 -10.14
CA ARG A 59 14.21 7.69 -10.16
C ARG A 59 14.27 6.31 -10.84
N ASN A 60 15.39 5.63 -10.66
CA ASN A 60 15.84 4.57 -11.56
C ASN A 60 15.11 3.25 -11.28
N PHE A 61 14.09 2.97 -12.09
CA PHE A 61 13.55 1.62 -12.27
C PHE A 61 14.13 1.04 -13.57
N ASN A 62 14.68 -0.17 -13.50
CA ASN A 62 15.17 -0.88 -14.69
C ASN A 62 13.99 -1.42 -15.55
N PRO A 63 14.20 -1.86 -16.81
CA PRO A 63 13.12 -2.31 -17.68
C PRO A 63 12.27 -3.45 -17.10
N THR A 64 12.87 -4.43 -16.42
CA THR A 64 12.19 -5.56 -15.77
C THR A 64 11.34 -5.09 -14.59
N GLN A 65 11.86 -4.17 -13.77
CA GLN A 65 11.11 -3.55 -12.68
C GLN A 65 9.89 -2.77 -13.18
N LYS A 66 10.01 -2.15 -14.36
CA LYS A 66 8.87 -1.48 -15.01
C LYS A 66 7.84 -2.47 -15.54
N SER A 67 8.29 -3.56 -16.19
CA SER A 67 7.37 -4.57 -16.73
C SER A 67 6.56 -5.24 -15.63
N ILE A 68 7.17 -5.66 -14.51
CA ILE A 68 6.46 -6.30 -13.38
C ILE A 68 5.24 -5.49 -12.94
N ILE A 69 5.39 -4.17 -12.74
CA ILE A 69 4.29 -3.31 -12.31
C ILE A 69 3.32 -2.95 -13.47
N SER A 70 3.79 -2.75 -14.70
CA SER A 70 2.87 -2.50 -15.84
C SER A 70 2.02 -3.73 -16.18
N ASP A 71 2.60 -4.91 -16.05
CA ASP A 71 1.97 -6.19 -16.36
C ASP A 71 0.97 -6.55 -15.25
N PHE A 72 1.30 -6.22 -13.99
CA PHE A 72 0.31 -6.22 -12.91
C PHE A 72 -0.90 -5.32 -13.25
N ILE A 73 -0.71 -4.05 -13.63
CA ILE A 73 -1.82 -3.15 -13.97
C ILE A 73 -2.66 -3.67 -15.15
N THR A 74 -2.04 -4.13 -16.24
CA THR A 74 -2.80 -4.66 -17.38
C THR A 74 -3.53 -5.97 -17.04
N SER A 75 -2.96 -6.81 -16.17
CA SER A 75 -3.56 -8.07 -15.73
C SER A 75 -4.83 -7.91 -14.88
N LEU A 76 -5.16 -6.71 -14.39
CA LEU A 76 -6.42 -6.40 -13.71
C LEU A 76 -7.64 -6.52 -14.64
N SER A 77 -7.47 -6.22 -15.93
CA SER A 77 -8.57 -6.11 -16.90
C SER A 77 -8.56 -7.19 -18.00
N ILE A 78 -7.71 -8.22 -17.88
CA ILE A 78 -7.73 -9.38 -18.78
C ILE A 78 -9.04 -10.16 -18.61
N SER A 79 -9.73 -10.47 -19.71
CA SER A 79 -10.96 -11.26 -19.65
C SER A 79 -10.70 -12.68 -19.14
N SER A 80 -11.39 -13.02 -18.05
CA SER A 80 -11.43 -14.36 -17.45
C SER A 80 -12.19 -15.40 -18.30
N SER A 81 -12.45 -15.12 -19.58
CA SER A 81 -12.96 -16.07 -20.58
C SER A 81 -11.84 -16.77 -21.35
N SER A 82 -10.59 -16.31 -21.24
CA SER A 82 -9.41 -17.06 -21.67
C SER A 82 -9.18 -18.26 -20.74
N THR A 83 -8.54 -19.31 -21.24
CA THR A 83 -8.24 -20.60 -20.55
C THR A 83 -7.24 -20.50 -19.39
N SER A 84 -7.10 -19.32 -18.79
CA SER A 84 -6.28 -19.05 -17.61
C SER A 84 -6.64 -19.96 -16.43
N ARG A 85 -5.63 -20.63 -15.86
CA ARG A 85 -5.75 -21.34 -14.58
C ARG A 85 -6.07 -20.31 -13.50
N LYS A 86 -7.07 -20.59 -12.65
CA LYS A 86 -7.34 -19.81 -11.44
C LYS A 86 -6.38 -20.25 -10.32
N PRO A 87 -5.94 -19.36 -9.42
CA PRO A 87 -6.27 -17.93 -9.34
C PRO A 87 -5.50 -17.06 -10.36
N SER A 88 -6.06 -15.91 -10.70
CA SER A 88 -5.42 -14.87 -11.54
C SER A 88 -5.76 -13.46 -11.05
N VAL A 89 -4.94 -12.45 -11.39
CA VAL A 89 -5.11 -11.05 -10.93
C VAL A 89 -6.49 -10.49 -11.30
N ALA A 90 -6.95 -10.65 -12.55
CA ALA A 90 -8.31 -10.27 -12.95
C ALA A 90 -9.41 -10.99 -12.13
N SER A 91 -9.22 -12.26 -11.77
CA SER A 91 -10.19 -13.00 -10.95
C SER A 91 -10.23 -12.51 -9.48
N TRP A 92 -9.10 -12.02 -8.97
CA TRP A 92 -9.02 -11.33 -7.68
C TRP A 92 -9.66 -9.94 -7.76
N TRP A 93 -9.35 -9.15 -8.80
CA TRP A 93 -9.90 -7.79 -8.99
C TRP A 93 -11.43 -7.76 -9.11
N LYS A 94 -12.02 -8.79 -9.72
CA LYS A 94 -13.48 -9.03 -9.72
C LYS A 94 -14.10 -9.21 -8.33
N THR A 95 -13.31 -9.28 -7.26
CA THR A 95 -13.79 -9.20 -5.87
C THR A 95 -13.90 -7.75 -5.39
N THR A 96 -13.01 -6.86 -5.82
CA THR A 96 -13.13 -5.40 -5.64
C THR A 96 -14.39 -4.86 -6.34
N GLU A 97 -14.65 -5.30 -7.58
CA GLU A 97 -15.83 -4.89 -8.36
C GLU A 97 -17.17 -5.14 -7.62
N LYS A 98 -17.26 -6.17 -6.78
CA LYS A 98 -18.45 -6.49 -5.96
C LYS A 98 -18.81 -5.42 -4.92
N TYR A 99 -17.90 -4.49 -4.62
CA TYR A 99 -18.20 -3.34 -3.76
C TYR A 99 -18.95 -2.23 -4.51
N HIS A 100 -18.88 -2.20 -5.86
CA HIS A 100 -19.63 -1.25 -6.68
C HIS A 100 -21.08 -1.71 -6.88
N THR A 101 -21.32 -3.00 -7.09
CA THR A 101 -22.66 -3.58 -7.21
C THR A 101 -23.48 -3.58 -5.91
N LYS A 102 -22.81 -3.46 -4.76
CA LYS A 102 -23.44 -3.23 -3.44
C LYS A 102 -23.76 -1.77 -3.13
N SER A 103 -23.39 -0.83 -3.99
CA SER A 103 -23.74 0.58 -3.84
C SER A 103 -25.11 0.88 -4.43
N ASN A 104 -25.79 1.93 -3.94
CA ASN A 104 -27.14 2.31 -4.36
C ASN A 104 -27.24 2.66 -5.87
N ASN A 105 -26.11 2.96 -6.53
CA ASN A 105 -26.02 3.20 -7.96
C ASN A 105 -24.95 2.26 -8.56
N PRO A 106 -25.32 1.01 -8.93
CA PRO A 106 -24.39 0.04 -9.48
C PRO A 106 -23.65 0.58 -10.70
N THR A 107 -22.31 0.53 -10.65
CA THR A 107 -21.43 1.05 -11.68
C THR A 107 -20.34 0.03 -12.00
N THR A 108 -19.89 -0.01 -13.25
CA THR A 108 -18.70 -0.76 -13.66
C THR A 108 -17.44 0.07 -13.43
N LEU A 109 -16.31 -0.60 -13.26
CA LEU A 109 -14.98 0.00 -13.20
C LEU A 109 -14.07 -0.76 -14.17
N SER A 110 -13.44 -0.04 -15.09
CA SER A 110 -12.42 -0.56 -16.00
C SER A 110 -11.13 0.22 -15.80
N LEU A 111 -10.01 -0.48 -15.62
CA LEU A 111 -8.69 0.13 -15.42
C LEU A 111 -7.82 -0.13 -16.66
N LEU A 112 -7.46 0.94 -17.38
CA LEU A 112 -6.59 0.85 -18.54
C LEU A 112 -5.24 1.49 -18.24
N LEU A 113 -4.14 0.75 -18.43
CA LEU A 113 -2.79 1.33 -18.40
C LEU A 113 -2.67 2.36 -19.53
N ALA A 114 -2.36 3.60 -19.17
CA ALA A 114 -2.31 4.74 -20.08
C ALA A 114 -0.87 5.28 -20.19
N LYS A 115 -0.59 6.48 -19.67
CA LYS A 115 0.72 7.13 -19.85
C LYS A 115 1.73 6.60 -18.83
N GLN A 116 2.95 6.34 -19.29
CA GLN A 116 4.10 6.11 -18.42
C GLN A 116 5.12 7.24 -18.60
N THR A 117 5.57 7.86 -17.51
CA THR A 117 6.61 8.90 -17.51
C THR A 117 7.71 8.57 -16.51
N SER A 118 8.96 8.93 -16.83
CA SER A 118 10.13 8.62 -15.99
C SER A 118 10.93 9.88 -15.67
N ASP A 119 11.21 10.12 -14.40
CA ASP A 119 12.12 11.14 -13.89
C ASP A 119 13.38 10.45 -13.36
N THR A 120 14.38 10.27 -14.21
CA THR A 120 15.65 9.63 -13.81
C THR A 120 16.63 10.61 -13.16
N THR A 121 16.38 11.92 -13.18
CA THR A 121 17.38 12.97 -12.88
C THR A 121 17.25 13.60 -11.51
N TYR A 122 16.24 13.24 -10.72
CA TYR A 122 15.92 13.87 -9.43
C TYR A 122 15.41 15.32 -9.59
N SER A 123 14.42 15.58 -10.46
CA SER A 123 13.94 16.96 -10.68
C SER A 123 13.43 17.71 -9.42
N ILE A 124 13.27 16.99 -8.31
CA ILE A 124 12.82 17.49 -6.99
C ILE A 124 13.77 17.05 -5.84
N GLY A 125 14.78 16.21 -6.10
CA GLY A 125 15.74 15.69 -5.11
C GLY A 125 15.49 14.26 -4.60
N LYS A 126 16.29 13.79 -3.63
CA LYS A 126 16.16 12.45 -3.02
C LYS A 126 15.09 12.35 -1.92
N SER A 127 14.67 13.46 -1.34
CA SER A 127 13.69 13.49 -0.24
C SER A 127 12.46 14.27 -0.68
N LEU A 128 11.31 13.60 -0.80
CA LEU A 128 10.06 14.20 -1.29
C LEU A 128 9.06 14.42 -0.15
N THR A 129 8.56 15.65 -0.05
CA THR A 129 7.39 15.98 0.77
C THR A 129 6.10 15.42 0.15
N ASN A 130 5.04 15.29 0.96
CA ASN A 130 3.72 14.88 0.47
C ASN A 130 3.20 15.81 -0.64
N ASP A 131 3.47 17.11 -0.56
CA ASP A 131 3.05 18.08 -1.58
C ASP A 131 3.83 17.92 -2.89
N GLN A 132 5.07 17.44 -2.83
CA GLN A 132 5.84 17.10 -4.03
C GLN A 132 5.29 15.83 -4.71
N LEU A 133 4.82 14.84 -3.94
CA LEU A 133 4.05 13.71 -4.50
C LEU A 133 2.75 14.17 -5.17
N VAL A 134 2.01 15.09 -4.53
CA VAL A 134 0.81 15.70 -5.13
C VAL A 134 1.14 16.43 -6.44
N LYS A 135 2.25 17.17 -6.51
CA LYS A 135 2.71 17.87 -7.72
C LYS A 135 3.09 16.89 -8.84
N LEU A 136 3.86 15.84 -8.53
CA LEU A 136 4.21 14.78 -9.51
C LEU A 136 2.97 14.11 -10.10
N ALA A 137 1.98 13.77 -9.27
CA ALA A 137 0.70 13.23 -9.73
C ALA A 137 -0.13 14.26 -10.52
N ALA A 138 -0.17 15.52 -10.06
CA ALA A 138 -0.93 16.59 -10.71
C ALA A 138 -0.44 16.89 -12.14
N ASN A 139 0.86 16.75 -12.42
CA ASN A 139 1.41 16.97 -13.76
C ASN A 139 0.70 16.10 -14.82
N HIS A 140 0.39 14.85 -14.49
CA HIS A 140 -0.25 13.89 -15.40
C HIS A 140 -1.77 13.76 -15.23
N ALA A 141 -2.34 14.33 -14.16
CA ALA A 141 -3.76 14.29 -13.90
C ALA A 141 -4.62 14.96 -14.99
N SER A 142 -5.71 14.28 -15.35
CA SER A 142 -6.88 14.78 -16.09
C SER A 142 -8.16 14.18 -15.49
N GLU A 143 -9.31 14.50 -16.06
CA GLU A 143 -10.56 13.78 -15.78
C GLU A 143 -10.36 12.26 -16.00
N ASN A 144 -11.04 11.45 -15.18
CA ASN A 144 -11.01 9.98 -15.19
C ASN A 144 -9.60 9.34 -15.16
N THR A 145 -8.65 9.94 -14.41
CA THR A 145 -7.31 9.36 -14.18
C THR A 145 -7.03 8.94 -12.75
N VAL A 146 -6.31 7.83 -12.60
CA VAL A 146 -5.54 7.47 -11.39
C VAL A 146 -4.07 7.67 -11.73
N ASN A 147 -3.37 8.48 -10.93
CA ASN A 147 -1.97 8.83 -11.18
C ASN A 147 -1.10 8.18 -10.10
N ILE A 148 -0.29 7.20 -10.47
CA ILE A 148 0.50 6.38 -9.54
C ILE A 148 1.96 6.86 -9.56
N VAL A 149 2.41 7.47 -8.47
CA VAL A 149 3.82 7.86 -8.27
C VAL A 149 4.56 6.69 -7.63
N LEU A 150 5.56 6.18 -8.34
CA LEU A 150 6.37 5.04 -7.94
C LEU A 150 7.78 5.55 -7.63
N THR A 151 8.21 5.52 -6.36
CA THR A 151 9.52 6.05 -5.97
C THR A 151 10.54 4.92 -5.79
N ALA A 152 11.71 5.03 -6.41
CA ALA A 152 12.78 4.05 -6.30
C ALA A 152 13.33 3.93 -4.86
N GLU A 153 14.14 2.89 -4.64
CA GLU A 153 14.59 2.46 -3.31
C GLU A 153 15.39 3.51 -2.52
N ASP A 154 16.07 4.44 -3.19
CA ASP A 154 16.90 5.46 -2.56
C ASP A 154 16.19 6.80 -2.33
N VAL A 155 14.87 6.82 -2.51
CA VAL A 155 14.01 8.00 -2.32
C VAL A 155 13.35 7.97 -0.95
N ILE A 156 13.51 9.05 -0.19
CA ILE A 156 12.95 9.22 1.15
C ILE A 156 11.60 9.95 1.05
N VAL A 157 10.59 9.46 1.77
CA VAL A 157 9.26 10.09 1.89
C VAL A 157 8.81 10.06 3.36
N PRO A 158 8.33 11.17 3.96
CA PRO A 158 7.89 11.21 5.35
C PRO A 158 6.86 10.12 5.69
N GLY A 159 7.14 9.32 6.72
CA GLY A 159 6.27 8.23 7.16
C GLY A 159 6.35 6.94 6.33
N PHE A 160 7.15 6.90 5.25
CA PHE A 160 7.57 5.63 4.67
C PHE A 160 8.28 4.79 5.75
N CYS A 161 8.14 3.47 5.71
CA CYS A 161 8.74 2.57 6.71
C CYS A 161 8.34 2.84 8.18
N SER A 162 7.31 3.66 8.38
CA SER A 162 6.87 4.16 9.70
C SER A 162 5.34 4.06 9.81
N GLY A 163 4.79 2.90 9.42
CA GLY A 163 3.34 2.65 9.39
C GLY A 163 2.68 2.82 8.02
N ARG A 164 3.40 3.21 6.96
CA ARG A 164 2.92 3.12 5.58
C ARG A 164 4.02 2.75 4.57
N CYS A 165 3.62 2.01 3.53
CA CYS A 165 4.43 1.67 2.36
C CYS A 165 4.03 2.47 1.10
N GLY A 166 2.95 3.23 1.21
CA GLY A 166 2.32 4.01 0.15
C GLY A 166 1.07 4.72 0.68
N THR A 167 0.34 5.43 -0.18
CA THR A 167 -0.99 6.00 0.13
C THR A 167 -1.81 6.17 -1.14
N HIS A 168 -3.14 6.03 -1.03
CA HIS A 168 -4.08 6.64 -1.96
C HIS A 168 -4.65 7.92 -1.35
N LYS A 169 -4.80 8.98 -2.14
CA LYS A 169 -5.44 10.24 -1.76
C LYS A 169 -6.05 10.91 -3.00
N SER A 170 -6.87 11.93 -2.75
CA SER A 170 -7.34 12.85 -3.80
C SER A 170 -6.75 14.24 -3.62
N SER A 171 -6.55 14.96 -4.71
CA SER A 171 -6.27 16.41 -4.69
C SER A 171 -7.07 17.14 -5.77
N TYR A 172 -6.87 18.44 -5.92
CA TYR A 172 -7.51 19.27 -6.94
C TYR A 172 -6.47 19.84 -7.89
N LYS A 173 -6.82 19.92 -9.18
CA LYS A 173 -6.06 20.61 -10.22
C LYS A 173 -6.94 21.66 -10.87
N VAL A 174 -6.35 22.82 -11.17
CA VAL A 174 -7.01 23.92 -11.89
C VAL A 174 -6.42 23.99 -13.29
N ASN A 175 -7.23 23.77 -14.31
CA ASN A 175 -6.84 23.99 -15.71
C ASN A 175 -7.35 25.37 -16.17
N GLY A 176 -6.45 26.25 -16.59
CA GLY A 176 -6.75 27.60 -17.06
C GLY A 176 -6.29 28.70 -16.08
N HIS A 177 -6.11 29.92 -16.60
CA HIS A 177 -5.63 31.08 -15.84
C HIS A 177 -6.80 31.95 -15.33
N GLY A 178 -6.65 32.51 -14.11
CA GLY A 178 -7.62 33.40 -13.49
C GLY A 178 -8.97 32.75 -13.14
N SER A 179 -9.97 33.57 -12.88
CA SER A 179 -11.28 33.18 -12.32
C SER A 179 -12.17 32.29 -13.22
N LYS A 180 -11.67 31.86 -14.38
CA LYS A 180 -12.34 30.94 -15.32
C LYS A 180 -11.73 29.53 -15.32
N GLY A 181 -10.70 29.27 -14.51
CA GLY A 181 -10.03 27.97 -14.45
C GLY A 181 -10.95 26.84 -13.96
N LYS A 182 -11.08 25.75 -14.72
CA LYS A 182 -11.83 24.57 -14.30
C LYS A 182 -11.06 23.82 -13.21
N LYS A 183 -11.59 23.85 -11.98
CA LYS A 183 -11.09 23.06 -10.84
C LYS A 183 -11.75 21.68 -10.83
N TYR A 184 -11.00 20.63 -11.10
CA TYR A 184 -11.44 19.23 -10.99
C TYR A 184 -10.68 18.51 -9.89
N ARG A 185 -11.29 17.47 -9.33
CA ARG A 185 -10.68 16.58 -8.34
C ARG A 185 -10.05 15.40 -9.08
N PHE A 186 -8.83 15.03 -8.72
CA PHE A 186 -8.15 13.84 -9.25
C PHE A 186 -7.73 12.93 -8.10
N VAL A 187 -7.54 11.64 -8.40
CA VAL A 187 -7.01 10.66 -7.46
C VAL A 187 -5.58 10.29 -7.83
N TYR A 188 -4.78 10.04 -6.79
CA TYR A 188 -3.41 9.60 -6.94
C TYR A 188 -3.06 8.53 -5.90
N ILE A 189 -2.13 7.67 -6.29
CA ILE A 189 -1.49 6.69 -5.43
C ILE A 189 -0.01 7.05 -5.38
N TRP A 190 0.64 6.82 -4.24
CA TRP A 190 2.09 6.72 -4.16
C TRP A 190 2.47 5.38 -3.53
N VAL A 191 3.53 4.74 -4.04
CA VAL A 191 4.16 3.54 -3.47
C VAL A 191 5.69 3.71 -3.55
N GLY A 192 6.41 3.36 -2.49
CA GLY A 192 7.86 3.33 -2.48
C GLY A 192 8.43 1.92 -2.59
N ASN A 193 9.53 1.74 -3.34
CA ASN A 193 10.35 0.53 -3.22
C ASN A 193 11.00 0.53 -1.83
N SER A 194 10.80 -0.55 -1.08
CA SER A 194 11.23 -0.66 0.31
C SER A 194 12.53 -1.44 0.52
N VAL A 195 13.12 -2.01 -0.54
CA VAL A 195 14.17 -3.05 -0.42
C VAL A 195 15.40 -2.63 0.39
N THR A 196 15.79 -1.36 0.32
CA THR A 196 16.92 -0.77 1.06
C THR A 196 16.54 -0.14 2.40
N GLN A 197 15.24 0.15 2.64
CA GLN A 197 14.77 0.96 3.78
C GLN A 197 13.98 0.15 4.83
N CYS A 198 13.09 -0.74 4.40
CA CYS A 198 12.26 -1.56 5.29
C CYS A 198 11.60 -2.78 4.60
N PRO A 199 12.36 -3.68 3.96
CA PRO A 199 11.78 -4.83 3.29
C PRO A 199 10.96 -5.71 4.25
N GLY A 200 11.41 -5.86 5.50
CA GLY A 200 10.68 -6.53 6.58
C GLY A 200 9.42 -5.82 7.13
N GLN A 201 8.99 -4.71 6.52
CA GLN A 201 7.64 -4.15 6.70
C GLN A 201 6.83 -4.20 5.42
N CYS A 202 7.44 -3.77 4.31
CA CYS A 202 6.73 -3.42 3.08
C CYS A 202 6.92 -4.41 1.92
N ALA A 203 7.77 -5.43 2.09
CA ALA A 203 7.96 -6.53 1.14
C ALA A 203 7.63 -7.90 1.75
N TRP A 204 6.97 -7.98 2.91
CA TRP A 204 6.41 -9.23 3.41
C TRP A 204 5.31 -9.76 2.46
N PRO A 205 5.27 -11.06 2.11
CA PRO A 205 6.00 -12.19 2.69
C PRO A 205 7.34 -12.52 2.01
N PHE A 206 7.82 -11.72 1.07
CA PHE A 206 9.07 -11.94 0.31
C PHE A 206 10.33 -11.50 1.07
N HIS A 207 10.17 -10.86 2.22
CA HIS A 207 11.24 -10.63 3.20
C HIS A 207 10.79 -11.03 4.61
N GLN A 208 11.75 -11.37 5.46
CA GLN A 208 11.51 -11.70 6.87
C GLN A 208 10.90 -10.48 7.59
N PRO A 209 9.78 -10.62 8.30
CA PRO A 209 9.10 -9.49 8.92
C PRO A 209 9.79 -9.08 10.23
N ILE A 210 9.82 -7.78 10.54
CA ILE A 210 10.41 -7.26 11.79
C ILE A 210 9.68 -7.80 13.03
N TYR A 211 8.38 -8.10 12.91
CA TYR A 211 7.53 -8.64 13.98
C TYR A 211 6.63 -9.77 13.46
N GLY A 212 6.22 -10.67 14.35
CA GLY A 212 5.40 -11.84 13.99
C GLY A 212 6.24 -13.08 13.64
N PRO A 213 5.67 -14.07 12.95
CA PRO A 213 6.34 -15.35 12.69
C PRO A 213 7.66 -15.20 11.92
N GLN A 214 8.77 -15.60 12.56
CA GLN A 214 10.13 -15.53 12.02
C GLN A 214 10.47 -16.75 11.15
N GLY A 215 9.54 -17.15 10.28
CA GLY A 215 9.78 -18.20 9.30
C GLY A 215 10.67 -17.72 8.14
N ALA A 216 11.19 -18.66 7.35
CA ALA A 216 11.86 -18.33 6.10
C ALA A 216 10.90 -17.55 5.17
N PRO A 217 11.35 -16.49 4.48
CA PRO A 217 10.52 -15.74 3.56
C PRO A 217 10.05 -16.59 2.36
N LEU A 218 8.95 -16.18 1.74
CA LEU A 218 8.56 -16.75 0.45
C LEU A 218 9.46 -16.20 -0.66
N VAL A 219 9.69 -16.97 -1.71
CA VAL A 219 10.43 -16.49 -2.89
C VAL A 219 9.59 -15.42 -3.60
N ALA A 220 10.23 -14.29 -3.92
CA ALA A 220 9.64 -13.20 -4.70
C ALA A 220 9.28 -13.72 -6.11
N PRO A 221 8.01 -13.66 -6.57
CA PRO A 221 7.57 -14.25 -7.84
C PRO A 221 8.34 -13.82 -9.09
N ASN A 222 8.87 -12.59 -9.10
CA ASN A 222 9.68 -12.04 -10.18
C ASN A 222 11.17 -11.92 -9.81
N ASN A 223 11.58 -12.53 -8.69
CA ASN A 223 12.92 -12.46 -8.11
C ASN A 223 13.40 -11.03 -7.74
N ASP A 224 12.46 -10.08 -7.58
CA ASP A 224 12.73 -8.73 -7.07
C ASP A 224 11.84 -8.48 -5.84
N VAL A 225 12.41 -8.68 -4.64
CA VAL A 225 11.73 -8.49 -3.35
C VAL A 225 11.16 -7.07 -3.20
N GLY A 226 11.85 -6.06 -3.74
CA GLY A 226 11.43 -4.67 -3.65
C GLY A 226 10.18 -4.41 -4.47
N VAL A 227 10.20 -4.78 -5.74
CA VAL A 227 9.11 -4.54 -6.69
C VAL A 227 7.93 -5.48 -6.48
N ASP A 228 8.14 -6.74 -6.09
CA ASP A 228 7.04 -7.63 -5.69
C ASP A 228 6.37 -7.13 -4.39
N GLY A 229 7.12 -6.53 -3.47
CA GLY A 229 6.59 -5.77 -2.35
C GLY A 229 5.78 -4.55 -2.78
N MET A 230 6.24 -3.79 -3.78
CA MET A 230 5.46 -2.69 -4.36
C MET A 230 4.15 -3.18 -5.00
N VAL A 231 4.14 -4.33 -5.68
CA VAL A 231 2.93 -4.91 -6.29
C VAL A 231 1.88 -5.25 -5.22
N ILE A 232 2.26 -5.85 -4.09
CA ILE A 232 1.34 -6.10 -2.96
C ILE A 232 0.70 -4.80 -2.48
N ASN A 233 1.52 -3.79 -2.19
CA ASN A 233 1.03 -2.51 -1.68
C ASN A 233 0.16 -1.76 -2.72
N LEU A 234 0.55 -1.82 -3.99
CA LEU A 234 -0.20 -1.21 -5.09
C LEU A 234 -1.56 -1.89 -5.29
N ALA A 235 -1.65 -3.22 -5.15
CA ALA A 235 -2.90 -3.97 -5.19
C ALA A 235 -3.87 -3.50 -4.09
N SER A 236 -3.42 -3.43 -2.84
CA SER A 236 -4.23 -2.93 -1.73
C SER A 236 -4.65 -1.46 -1.91
N LEU A 237 -3.74 -0.61 -2.38
CA LEU A 237 -4.01 0.82 -2.58
C LEU A 237 -4.92 1.10 -3.78
N LEU A 238 -4.88 0.27 -4.84
CA LEU A 238 -5.85 0.33 -5.94
C LEU A 238 -7.24 -0.11 -5.48
N ALA A 239 -7.35 -1.18 -4.69
CA ALA A 239 -8.63 -1.60 -4.13
C ALA A 239 -9.22 -0.51 -3.22
N ALA A 240 -8.40 0.09 -2.36
CA ALA A 240 -8.80 1.23 -1.53
C ALA A 240 -9.15 2.49 -2.35
N THR A 241 -8.49 2.72 -3.49
CA THR A 241 -8.84 3.81 -4.43
C THR A 241 -10.15 3.52 -5.17
N ALA A 242 -10.46 2.27 -5.48
CA ALA A 242 -11.70 1.89 -6.12
C ALA A 242 -12.91 2.10 -5.18
N THR A 243 -12.79 1.59 -3.95
CA THR A 243 -13.87 1.62 -2.94
C THR A 243 -13.92 2.91 -2.12
N ASN A 244 -12.85 3.70 -2.07
CA ASN A 244 -12.82 4.97 -1.35
C ASN A 244 -11.87 6.00 -2.00
N PRO A 245 -12.13 6.42 -3.26
CA PRO A 245 -11.26 7.37 -3.99
C PRO A 245 -11.14 8.74 -3.30
N PHE A 246 -12.16 9.14 -2.53
CA PHE A 246 -12.37 10.51 -2.08
C PHE A 246 -12.50 10.68 -0.56
N GLY A 247 -12.24 9.63 0.22
CA GLY A 247 -12.28 9.61 1.68
C GLY A 247 -13.65 9.28 2.28
N ASN A 248 -14.74 9.33 1.50
CA ASN A 248 -16.11 9.18 1.95
C ASN A 248 -16.89 7.98 1.36
N GLY A 249 -16.23 7.06 0.65
CA GLY A 249 -16.83 5.83 0.10
C GLY A 249 -17.05 4.74 1.16
N TYR A 250 -16.21 3.69 1.13
CA TYR A 250 -16.18 2.63 2.16
C TYR A 250 -15.15 2.92 3.27
N TYR A 251 -15.56 2.89 4.55
CA TYR A 251 -14.67 3.00 5.72
C TYR A 251 -15.33 2.52 7.04
N GLN A 252 -14.52 2.39 8.09
CA GLN A 252 -14.93 2.03 9.46
C GLN A 252 -15.28 3.27 10.29
N GLY A 253 -16.14 3.12 11.31
CA GLY A 253 -16.62 4.23 12.14
C GLY A 253 -17.83 5.00 11.56
N MET A 254 -18.15 6.15 12.18
CA MET A 254 -19.25 7.03 11.78
C MET A 254 -18.83 8.06 10.72
N ARG A 255 -19.80 8.65 10.02
CA ARG A 255 -19.54 9.64 8.97
C ARG A 255 -18.91 10.92 9.54
N VAL A 256 -17.64 11.12 9.23
CA VAL A 256 -16.93 12.37 9.55
C VAL A 256 -17.40 13.46 8.58
N HIS A 257 -17.90 14.56 9.14
CA HIS A 257 -18.16 15.78 8.37
C HIS A 257 -16.86 16.59 8.30
N HIS A 258 -16.38 16.81 7.07
CA HIS A 258 -15.24 17.63 6.71
C HIS A 258 -15.71 18.78 5.80
#